data_AF-A0A1Y1LLG2-F1
#
_entry.id   AF-A0A1Y1LLG2-F1
#
_cell.length_a   1.000
_cell.length_b   1.000
_cell.length_c   1.000
_cell.angle_alpha   90.00
_cell.angle_beta   90.00
_cell.angle_gamma   90.00
#
_symmetry.space_group_name_H-M   'P 1'
#
loop_
_entity.id
_entity.type
_entity.pdbx_description
1 polymer ?
#
loop_
_entity_poly.entity_id
_entity_poly.type
_entity_poly.pdbx_seq_one_letter_code
_entity_poly.pdbx_strand_id
1 'polypeptide(L)'
;LNSRPLTPLSSNPDDLLPLTPAHFIIGESLVTPVEPDMEEMKMNRLSRYELIQKFRRDFWKRWSREYLSTLQNRTKWNIKRSNIQTNQLVILKEDNLPPLQWRMGRIIETHPGGDGVVRVVTIKTQNGVVKRSVSKVCVLP
;
A
#
# COMPACT_ATOMS: atom_id res chain seq x y z
N LEU A 1 9.19 4.83 -5.83
CA LEU A 1 9.61 5.88 -4.88
C LEU A 1 8.67 7.08 -4.86
N ASN A 2 8.56 7.84 -5.95
CA ASN A 2 7.81 9.11 -5.97
C ASN A 2 6.28 8.94 -6.03
N SER A 3 5.79 7.73 -6.31
CA SER A 3 4.36 7.40 -6.18
C SER A 3 3.96 6.96 -4.78
N ARG A 4 4.85 6.95 -3.77
CA ARG A 4 4.44 6.52 -2.41
C ARG A 4 3.29 7.40 -1.89
N PRO A 5 2.26 6.80 -1.30
CA PRO A 5 1.29 7.52 -0.51
C PRO A 5 1.98 8.26 0.65
N LEU A 6 1.62 9.50 0.92
CA LEU A 6 2.11 10.25 2.08
C LEU A 6 1.00 10.44 3.11
N THR A 7 -0.15 10.91 2.64
CA THR A 7 -1.32 11.22 3.45
C THR A 7 -2.54 11.26 2.52
N PRO A 8 -3.80 11.24 3.01
CA PRO A 8 -4.97 11.39 2.16
C PRO A 8 -4.92 12.71 1.36
N LEU A 9 -5.31 12.68 0.09
CA LEU A 9 -5.37 13.87 -0.74
C LEU A 9 -6.51 14.81 -0.30
N SER A 10 -7.60 14.24 0.20
CA SER A 10 -8.82 14.93 0.59
C SER A 10 -9.42 14.34 1.87
N SER A 11 -10.21 15.16 2.57
CA SER A 11 -11.05 14.71 3.69
C SER A 11 -12.31 13.96 3.24
N ASN A 12 -12.61 13.93 1.93
CA ASN A 12 -13.77 13.23 1.40
C ASN A 12 -13.67 11.70 1.66
N PRO A 13 -14.67 11.08 2.34
CA PRO A 13 -14.69 9.64 2.63
C PRO A 13 -14.78 8.73 1.39
N ASP A 14 -15.18 9.25 0.23
CA ASP A 14 -15.19 8.48 -1.02
C ASP A 14 -13.90 8.64 -1.85
N ASP A 15 -13.06 9.62 -1.52
CA ASP A 15 -11.76 9.79 -2.17
C ASP A 15 -10.71 8.87 -1.54
N LEU A 16 -10.23 7.91 -2.35
CA LEU A 16 -9.21 6.94 -1.95
C LEU A 16 -7.81 7.33 -2.42
N LEU A 17 -7.65 8.51 -3.03
CA LEU A 17 -6.37 8.97 -3.56
C LEU A 17 -5.48 9.51 -2.44
N PRO A 18 -4.20 9.10 -2.41
CA PRO A 18 -3.22 9.72 -1.54
C PRO A 18 -2.50 10.87 -2.23
N LEU A 19 -2.08 11.84 -1.43
CA LEU A 19 -1.02 12.76 -1.80
C LEU A 19 0.30 11.96 -1.91
N THR A 20 1.11 12.25 -2.93
CA THR A 20 2.38 11.56 -3.20
C THR A 20 3.46 12.59 -3.53
N PRO A 21 4.77 12.25 -3.38
CA PRO A 21 5.85 13.15 -3.77
C PRO A 21 5.75 13.63 -5.23
N ALA A 22 5.24 12.79 -6.13
CA ALA A 22 5.08 13.14 -7.54
C ALA A 22 4.19 14.36 -7.75
N HIS A 23 3.13 14.54 -6.93
CA HIS A 23 2.27 15.72 -7.01
C HIS A 23 3.05 17.03 -6.83
N PHE A 24 4.15 17.02 -6.06
CA PHE A 24 5.02 18.19 -5.89
C PHE A 24 6.07 18.34 -6.99
N ILE A 25 6.55 17.22 -7.56
CA ILE A 25 7.66 17.24 -8.53
C ILE A 25 7.14 17.52 -9.95
N ILE A 26 6.01 16.91 -10.32
CA ILE A 26 5.45 16.96 -11.67
C ILE A 26 4.04 17.54 -11.73
N GLY A 27 3.39 17.78 -10.58
CA GLY A 27 2.02 18.32 -10.50
C GLY A 27 0.91 17.26 -10.50
N GLU A 28 1.24 15.98 -10.68
CA GLU A 28 0.26 14.90 -10.78
C GLU A 28 0.77 13.55 -10.22
N SER A 29 -0.11 12.55 -10.17
CA SER A 29 0.25 11.20 -9.75
C SER A 29 0.98 10.45 -10.87
N LEU A 30 2.02 9.71 -10.52
CA LEU A 30 2.71 8.86 -11.50
C LEU A 30 1.85 7.67 -11.88
N VAL A 31 1.56 7.56 -13.18
CA VAL A 31 0.93 6.40 -13.81
C VAL A 31 1.96 5.63 -14.64
N THR A 32 1.81 4.31 -14.69
CA THR A 32 2.60 3.46 -15.57
C THR A 32 1.68 2.36 -16.09
N PRO A 33 1.78 2.00 -17.39
CA PRO A 33 1.01 0.89 -17.95
C PRO A 33 1.29 -0.41 -17.18
N VAL A 34 0.26 -1.25 -17.06
CA VAL A 34 0.40 -2.57 -16.43
C VAL A 34 1.38 -3.39 -17.25
N GLU A 35 2.47 -3.81 -16.63
CA GLU A 35 3.46 -4.66 -17.29
C GLU A 35 3.07 -6.13 -17.15
N PRO A 36 3.24 -6.94 -18.22
CA PRO A 36 2.99 -8.37 -18.14
C PRO A 36 3.85 -9.01 -17.05
N ASP A 37 3.32 -10.06 -16.44
CA ASP A 37 4.07 -10.79 -15.44
C ASP A 37 5.15 -11.66 -16.11
N MET A 38 6.41 -11.38 -15.76
CA MET A 38 7.59 -12.04 -16.34
C MET A 38 8.31 -12.90 -15.29
N GLU A 39 7.67 -13.20 -14.15
CA GLU A 39 8.28 -13.94 -13.04
C GLU A 39 8.81 -15.33 -13.46
N GLU A 40 8.23 -15.96 -14.49
CA GLU A 40 8.60 -17.32 -14.93
C GLU A 40 9.70 -17.38 -16.00
N MET A 41 10.11 -16.25 -16.60
CA MET A 41 11.13 -16.27 -17.64
C MET A 41 12.55 -16.35 -17.07
N LYS A 42 13.31 -17.36 -17.52
CA LYS A 42 14.75 -17.48 -17.20
C LYS A 42 15.50 -16.26 -17.74
N MET A 43 16.37 -15.66 -16.92
CA MET A 43 17.12 -14.43 -17.26
C MET A 43 17.88 -14.52 -18.59
N ASN A 44 18.38 -15.71 -18.93
CA ASN A 44 19.13 -15.95 -20.16
C ASN A 44 18.27 -15.91 -21.45
N ARG A 45 16.95 -15.76 -21.33
CA ARG A 45 16.01 -15.63 -22.46
C ARG A 45 15.42 -14.22 -22.59
N LEU A 46 15.78 -13.31 -21.69
CA LEU A 46 15.26 -11.94 -21.68
C LEU A 46 16.06 -11.06 -22.63
N SER A 47 15.36 -10.31 -23.48
CA SER A 47 15.90 -9.14 -24.15
C SER A 47 16.41 -8.11 -23.14
N ARG A 48 17.25 -7.17 -23.61
CA ARG A 48 17.77 -6.08 -22.77
C ARG A 48 16.64 -5.26 -22.12
N TYR A 49 15.55 -5.04 -22.85
CA TYR A 49 14.38 -4.31 -22.34
C TYR A 49 13.72 -5.08 -21.19
N GLU A 50 13.44 -6.36 -21.37
CA GLU A 50 12.80 -7.20 -20.34
C GLU A 50 13.67 -7.36 -19.11
N LEU A 51 15.01 -7.41 -19.28
CA LEU A 51 15.95 -7.43 -18.16
C LEU A 51 15.87 -6.14 -17.32
N ILE A 52 15.80 -4.97 -17.97
CA ILE A 52 15.64 -3.68 -17.29
C ILE A 52 14.31 -3.64 -16.53
N GLN A 53 13.22 -4.12 -17.14
CA GLN A 53 11.91 -4.17 -16.48
C GLN A 53 11.91 -5.09 -15.27
N LYS A 54 12.58 -6.25 -15.37
CA LYS A 54 12.77 -7.15 -14.25
C LYS A 54 13.50 -6.48 -13.09
N PHE A 55 14.63 -5.81 -13.33
CA PHE A 55 15.34 -5.08 -12.28
C PHE A 55 14.50 -3.97 -11.65
N ARG A 56 13.73 -3.25 -12.44
CA ARG A 56 12.81 -2.22 -11.94
C ARG A 56 11.74 -2.82 -11.03
N ARG A 57 11.18 -3.98 -11.39
CA ARG A 57 10.20 -4.73 -10.58
C ARG A 57 10.81 -5.25 -9.29
N ASP A 58 11.98 -5.86 -9.35
CA ASP A 58 12.68 -6.40 -8.18
C ASP A 58 13.00 -5.27 -7.19
N PHE A 59 13.51 -4.15 -7.70
CA PHE A 59 13.72 -2.94 -6.91
C PHE A 59 12.41 -2.47 -6.28
N TRP A 60 11.33 -2.36 -7.06
CA TRP A 60 10.02 -1.94 -6.54
C TRP A 60 9.50 -2.88 -5.45
N LYS A 61 9.57 -4.19 -5.66
CA LYS A 61 9.10 -5.22 -4.72
C LYS A 61 9.82 -5.12 -3.39
N ARG A 62 11.15 -4.92 -3.43
CA ARG A 62 11.96 -4.71 -2.21
C ARG A 62 11.66 -3.37 -1.55
N TRP A 63 11.72 -2.29 -2.32
CA TRP A 63 11.57 -0.94 -1.79
C TRP A 63 10.17 -0.67 -1.21
N SER A 64 9.10 -1.10 -1.89
CA SER A 64 7.73 -0.95 -1.40
C SER A 64 7.51 -1.75 -0.11
N ARG A 65 8.07 -2.96 -0.01
CA ARG A 65 8.03 -3.78 1.21
C ARG A 65 8.73 -3.09 2.38
N GLU A 66 9.92 -2.54 2.16
CA GLU A 66 10.67 -1.81 3.18
C GLU A 66 9.90 -0.55 3.62
N TYR A 67 9.35 0.21 2.67
CA TYR A 67 8.52 1.38 2.96
C TYR A 67 7.26 1.03 3.78
N LEU A 68 6.51 0.00 3.41
CA LEU A 68 5.33 -0.42 4.19
C LEU A 68 5.71 -0.85 5.62
N SER A 69 6.91 -1.42 5.80
CA SER A 69 7.41 -1.77 7.12
C SER A 69 7.65 -0.54 8.00
N THR A 70 8.01 0.62 7.42
CA THR A 70 8.21 1.85 8.21
C THR A 70 6.88 2.44 8.68
N LEU A 71 5.79 2.28 7.91
CA LEU A 71 4.44 2.68 8.31
C LEU A 71 3.89 1.82 9.47
N GLN A 72 4.30 0.55 9.53
CA GLN A 72 3.91 -0.40 10.59
C GLN A 72 4.89 -0.41 11.77
N ASN A 73 5.61 0.67 12.03
CA ASN A 73 6.62 0.69 13.08
C ASN A 73 6.05 0.22 14.43
N ARG A 74 6.64 -0.85 14.99
CA ARG A 74 6.23 -1.44 16.26
C ARG A 74 6.93 -0.68 17.37
N THR A 75 6.19 0.13 18.12
CA THR A 75 6.70 0.70 19.36
C THR A 75 6.99 -0.42 20.36
N LYS A 76 8.00 -0.21 21.23
CA LYS A 76 8.31 -1.13 22.33
C LYS A 76 7.04 -1.40 23.15
N TRP A 77 6.92 -2.62 23.67
CA TRP A 77 5.77 -3.17 24.42
C TRP A 77 5.15 -2.23 25.48
N ASN A 78 5.89 -1.23 25.96
CA ASN A 78 5.48 -0.30 27.00
C ASN A 78 4.66 0.91 26.51
N ILE A 79 4.45 1.08 25.19
CA ILE A 79 3.67 2.20 24.64
C ILE A 79 2.38 1.67 24.03
N LYS A 80 1.25 1.93 24.69
CA LYS A 80 -0.09 1.66 24.13
C LYS A 80 -0.31 2.56 22.91
N ARG A 81 -0.41 1.97 21.72
CA ARG A 81 -0.85 2.68 20.51
C ARG A 81 -2.37 2.72 20.47
N SER A 82 -2.95 3.81 19.96
CA SER A 82 -4.37 3.86 19.66
C SER A 82 -4.75 2.75 18.67
N ASN A 83 -5.92 2.16 18.87
CA ASN A 83 -6.48 1.22 17.91
C ASN A 83 -6.71 1.94 16.57
N ILE A 84 -6.64 1.16 15.49
CA ILE A 84 -7.08 1.61 14.17
C ILE A 84 -8.57 1.99 14.25
N GLN A 85 -8.93 3.09 13.57
CA GLN A 85 -10.25 3.68 13.61
C GLN A 85 -10.95 3.63 12.25
N THR A 86 -12.27 3.76 12.26
CA THR A 86 -13.06 3.97 11.06
C THR A 86 -12.66 5.27 10.36
N ASN A 87 -12.95 5.36 9.06
CA ASN A 87 -12.65 6.49 8.18
C ASN A 87 -11.15 6.74 7.87
N GLN A 88 -10.23 5.97 8.46
CA GLN A 88 -8.81 6.06 8.12
C GLN A 88 -8.53 5.50 6.72
N LEU A 89 -7.76 6.25 5.92
CA LEU A 89 -7.25 5.79 4.64
C LEU A 89 -6.02 4.92 4.89
N VAL A 90 -6.00 3.75 4.25
CA VAL A 90 -4.99 2.72 4.49
C VAL A 90 -4.48 2.12 3.19
N ILE A 91 -3.24 1.67 3.23
CA ILE A 91 -2.64 0.82 2.19
C ILE A 91 -2.85 -0.65 2.57
N LEU A 92 -3.38 -1.43 1.63
CA LEU A 92 -3.46 -2.88 1.74
C LEU A 92 -2.14 -3.49 1.26
N LYS A 93 -1.51 -4.29 2.14
CA LYS A 93 -0.30 -5.04 1.81
C LYS A 93 -0.66 -6.27 1.00
N GLU A 94 -0.75 -6.09 -0.32
CA GLU A 94 -0.86 -7.18 -1.29
C GLU A 94 0.52 -7.54 -1.82
N ASP A 95 0.75 -8.84 -1.99
CA ASP A 95 1.94 -9.34 -2.64
C ASP A 95 1.77 -9.22 -4.16
N ASN A 96 2.87 -8.93 -4.87
CA ASN A 96 2.95 -8.90 -6.35
C ASN A 96 2.14 -7.78 -7.05
N LEU A 97 1.96 -6.62 -6.42
CA LEU A 97 1.46 -5.44 -7.13
C LEU A 97 2.47 -4.95 -8.19
N PRO A 98 2.00 -4.54 -9.39
CA PRO A 98 2.83 -3.87 -10.37
C PRO A 98 3.53 -2.63 -9.80
N PRO A 99 4.68 -2.23 -10.37
CA PRO A 99 5.32 -0.97 -10.01
C PRO A 99 4.37 0.21 -10.02
N LEU A 100 4.57 1.13 -9.07
CA LEU A 100 3.77 2.34 -8.85
C LEU A 100 2.33 2.15 -8.38
N GLN A 101 1.81 0.92 -8.33
CA GLN A 101 0.46 0.66 -7.84
C GLN A 101 0.43 0.45 -6.33
N TRP A 102 -0.50 1.15 -5.67
CA TRP A 102 -0.79 1.01 -4.25
C TRP A 102 -2.27 0.69 -4.09
N ARG A 103 -2.58 -0.45 -3.48
CA ARG A 103 -3.96 -0.80 -3.14
C ARG A 103 -4.41 0.05 -1.97
N MET A 104 -5.20 1.07 -2.28
CA MET A 104 -5.78 1.97 -1.29
C MET A 104 -7.16 1.49 -0.87
N GLY A 105 -7.52 1.80 0.37
CA GLY A 105 -8.88 1.61 0.86
C GLY A 105 -9.14 2.41 2.12
N ARG A 106 -10.40 2.59 2.46
CA ARG A 106 -10.82 3.30 3.67
C ARG A 106 -11.54 2.35 4.61
N ILE A 107 -11.21 2.43 5.89
CA ILE A 107 -11.81 1.57 6.91
C ILE A 107 -13.25 2.01 7.13
N ILE A 108 -14.18 1.07 6.93
CA ILE A 108 -15.61 1.31 7.18
C ILE A 108 -16.05 0.72 8.52
N GLU A 109 -15.34 -0.28 9.03
CA GLU A 109 -15.71 -0.98 10.28
C GLU A 109 -14.47 -1.60 10.94
N THR A 110 -14.45 -1.64 12.27
CA THR A 110 -13.40 -2.26 13.08
C THR A 110 -13.97 -3.43 13.89
N HIS A 111 -13.21 -4.52 13.99
CA HIS A 111 -13.61 -5.73 14.70
C HIS A 111 -12.66 -5.97 15.89
N PRO A 112 -12.99 -5.42 17.08
CA PRO A 112 -12.20 -5.65 18.30
C PRO A 112 -12.41 -7.07 18.85
N GLY A 113 -11.35 -7.65 19.43
CA GLY A 113 -11.45 -8.88 20.21
C GLY A 113 -12.03 -8.65 21.62
N GLY A 114 -12.16 -9.71 22.41
CA GLY A 114 -12.65 -9.62 23.80
C GLY A 114 -11.76 -8.78 24.73
N ASP A 115 -10.51 -8.52 24.35
CA ASP A 115 -9.56 -7.64 25.03
C ASP A 115 -9.62 -6.18 24.53
N GLY A 116 -10.56 -5.85 23.64
CA GLY A 116 -10.70 -4.51 23.05
C GLY A 116 -9.68 -4.16 21.96
N VAL A 117 -8.80 -5.10 21.56
CA VAL A 117 -7.78 -4.85 20.53
C VAL A 117 -8.33 -5.18 19.13
N VAL A 118 -8.26 -4.20 18.22
CA VAL A 118 -8.70 -4.37 16.82
C VAL A 118 -7.70 -5.24 16.06
N ARG A 119 -8.12 -6.42 15.62
CA ARG A 119 -7.28 -7.36 14.85
C ARG A 119 -7.69 -7.48 13.39
N VAL A 120 -8.95 -7.18 13.10
CA VAL A 120 -9.56 -7.25 11.77
C VAL A 120 -10.33 -5.96 11.48
N VAL A 121 -10.28 -5.51 10.24
CA VAL A 121 -10.99 -4.33 9.76
C VAL A 121 -11.72 -4.65 8.45
N THR A 122 -12.90 -4.05 8.26
CA THR A 122 -13.60 -4.04 6.97
C THR A 122 -13.19 -2.77 6.22
N ILE A 123 -12.75 -2.91 4.97
CA ILE A 123 -12.16 -1.84 4.17
C ILE A 123 -12.95 -1.72 2.85
N LYS A 124 -13.38 -0.51 2.50
CA LYS A 124 -13.90 -0.15 1.18
C LYS A 124 -12.72 0.18 0.26
N THR A 125 -12.58 -0.55 -0.83
CA THR A 125 -11.59 -0.32 -1.89
C THR A 125 -12.29 0.09 -3.19
N GLN A 126 -11.53 0.50 -4.20
CA GLN A 126 -12.09 0.79 -5.53
C GLN A 126 -12.81 -0.42 -6.16
N ASN A 127 -12.39 -1.63 -5.80
CA ASN A 127 -12.92 -2.89 -6.37
C ASN A 127 -13.96 -3.56 -5.46
N GLY A 128 -14.43 -2.87 -4.42
CA GLY A 128 -15.42 -3.38 -3.48
C GLY A 128 -14.91 -3.49 -2.04
N VAL A 129 -15.65 -4.22 -1.21
CA VAL A 129 -15.42 -4.31 0.24
C VAL A 129 -14.65 -5.58 0.57
N VAL A 130 -13.58 -5.44 1.37
CA VAL A 130 -12.74 -6.57 1.80
C VAL A 130 -12.51 -6.55 3.31
N LYS A 131 -12.45 -7.73 3.93
CA LYS A 131 -11.98 -7.89 5.31
C LYS A 131 -10.50 -8.25 5.32
N ARG A 132 -9.72 -7.58 6.17
CA ARG A 132 -8.28 -7.79 6.30
C ARG A 132 -7.83 -7.73 7.75
N SER A 133 -6.81 -8.53 8.08
CA SER A 133 -6.10 -8.41 9.35
C SER A 133 -5.33 -7.09 9.38
N VAL A 134 -5.28 -6.43 10.54
CA VAL A 134 -4.49 -5.21 10.78
C VAL A 134 -3.01 -5.40 10.41
N SER A 135 -2.48 -6.62 10.51
CA SER A 135 -1.10 -6.94 10.08
C SER A 135 -0.84 -6.74 8.58
N LYS A 136 -1.88 -6.77 7.75
CA LYS A 136 -1.84 -6.57 6.29
C LYS A 136 -2.30 -5.17 5.89
N VAL A 137 -2.42 -4.26 6.84
CA VAL A 137 -2.94 -2.90 6.64
C VAL A 137 -1.93 -1.89 7.19
N CYS A 138 -1.65 -0.84 6.42
CA CYS A 138 -0.79 0.26 6.82
C CYS A 138 -1.60 1.56 6.83
N VAL A 139 -1.72 2.20 7.99
CA VAL A 139 -2.42 3.49 8.11
C VAL A 139 -1.51 4.60 7.61
N LEU A 140 -2.06 5.51 6.80
CA LEU A 140 -1.32 6.72 6.41
C LEU A 140 -1.24 7.70 7.58
N PRO A 141 -0.12 8.42 7.74
CA PRO A 141 0.02 9.53 8.67
C PRO A 141 -1.06 10.61 8.51
#